data_AF-A0A0P1BDC8-F1
#
_entry.id   AF-A0A0P1BDC8-F1
#
_cell.length_a   1.000
_cell.length_b   1.000
_cell.length_c   1.000
_cell.angle_alpha   90.00
_cell.angle_beta   90.00
_cell.angle_gamma   90.00
#
_symmetry.space_group_name_H-M   'P 1'
#
loop_
_entity.id
_entity.type
_entity.pdbx_description
1 polymer ?
#
loop_
_entity_poly.entity_id
_entity_poly.type
_entity_poly.pdbx_seq_one_letter_code
_entity_poly.pdbx_strand_id
1 'polypeptide(L)' 'MGNGNRAQQKRERNAKEAKKGPTSQLKANQASLTVQCGICKHPFMSTVRAPALMEHINGKHPGKDIKTCFPTFSAA' A
#
# COMPACT_ATOMS: atom_id res chain seq x y z
N MET A 1 39.62 -5.61 32.35
CA MET A 1 38.41 -6.39 32.04
C MET A 1 37.29 -5.42 31.67
N GLY A 2 37.14 -5.11 30.37
CA GLY A 2 36.27 -4.04 29.90
C GLY A 2 34.92 -4.54 29.39
N ASN A 3 33.86 -4.14 30.08
CA ASN A 3 32.42 -4.07 29.78
C ASN A 3 31.84 -4.66 28.46
N GLY A 4 32.22 -5.87 28.07
CA GLY A 4 31.60 -6.59 26.94
C GLY A 4 30.11 -6.87 27.16
N ASN A 5 29.69 -6.99 28.41
CA ASN A 5 28.30 -7.27 28.78
C ASN A 5 27.36 -6.10 28.44
N ARG A 6 27.80 -4.84 28.66
CA ARG A 6 27.02 -3.65 28.28
C ARG A 6 26.94 -3.46 26.76
N ALA A 7 27.99 -3.84 26.03
CA ALA A 7 27.97 -3.84 24.57
C ALA A 7 27.04 -4.93 24.01
N GLN A 8 27.01 -6.12 24.61
CA GLN A 8 26.09 -7.20 24.25
C GLN A 8 24.64 -6.82 24.54
N GLN A 9 24.33 -6.27 25.72
CA GLN A 9 23.00 -5.78 26.04
C GLN A 9 22.55 -4.62 25.14
N LYS A 10 23.47 -3.74 24.72
CA LYS A 10 23.14 -2.68 23.74
C LYS A 10 22.82 -3.28 22.37
N ARG A 11 23.58 -4.28 21.90
CA ARG A 11 23.29 -4.99 20.64
C ARG A 11 21.96 -5.74 20.72
N GLU A 12 21.66 -6.39 21.83
CA GLU A 12 20.39 -7.09 22.05
C GLU A 12 19.19 -6.13 22.10
N ARG A 13 19.32 -4.96 22.72
CA ARG A 13 18.28 -3.91 22.70
C ARG A 13 18.08 -3.35 21.30
N ASN A 14 19.15 -2.99 20.58
CA ASN A 14 19.04 -2.55 19.18
C ASN A 14 18.44 -3.62 18.27
N ALA A 15 18.78 -4.90 18.47
CA ALA A 15 18.20 -6.01 17.70
C ALA A 15 16.72 -6.25 18.02
N LYS A 16 16.26 -5.92 19.23
CA LYS A 16 14.84 -5.94 19.61
C LYS A 16 14.09 -4.72 19.05
N GLU A 17 14.72 -3.55 18.96
CA GLU A 17 14.13 -2.36 18.32
C GLU A 17 14.09 -2.45 16.79
N ALA A 18 15.05 -3.16 16.18
CA ALA A 18 15.03 -3.51 14.75
C ALA A 18 13.90 -4.50 14.37
N LYS A 19 13.20 -5.07 15.36
CA LYS A 19 11.97 -5.88 15.17
C LYS A 19 10.69 -5.03 15.22
N LYS A 20 10.77 -3.69 15.08
CA LYS A 20 9.60 -2.84 14.83
C LYS A 20 9.04 -3.11 13.43
N GLY A 21 8.26 -4.17 13.33
CA GLY A 21 7.40 -4.45 12.20
C GLY A 21 8.13 -4.73 10.88
N PRO A 22 7.43 -5.28 9.90
CA PRO A 22 7.98 -5.53 8.58
C PRO A 22 8.23 -4.19 7.89
N THR A 23 9.50 -3.81 7.73
CA THR A 23 9.95 -2.75 6.80
C THR A 23 9.78 -3.16 5.33
N SER A 24 8.95 -4.18 5.05
CA SER A 24 8.79 -4.68 3.70
C SER A 24 7.93 -3.70 2.92
N GLN A 25 8.55 -3.09 1.92
CA GLN A 25 7.90 -2.27 0.90
C GLN A 25 6.61 -2.94 0.37
N LEU A 26 6.58 -4.28 0.33
CA LEU A 26 5.41 -5.07 -0.05
C LEU A 26 4.18 -4.81 0.83
N LYS A 27 4.32 -4.68 2.15
CA LYS A 27 3.20 -4.39 3.05
C LYS A 27 2.75 -2.94 2.95
N ALA A 28 3.68 -2.01 2.78
CA ALA A 28 3.36 -0.62 2.48
C ALA A 28 2.58 -0.50 1.16
N ASN A 29 3.00 -1.23 0.12
CA ASN A 29 2.31 -1.25 -1.17
C ASN A 29 0.90 -1.85 -1.07
N GLN A 30 0.70 -2.90 -0.26
CA GLN A 30 -0.62 -3.46 -0.01
C GLN A 30 -1.53 -2.49 0.74
N ALA A 31 -1.00 -1.78 1.74
CA ALA A 31 -1.76 -0.76 2.47
C ALA A 31 -2.17 0.42 1.58
N SER A 32 -1.40 0.72 0.53
CA SER A 32 -1.73 1.74 -0.45
C SER A 32 -2.87 1.36 -1.39
N LEU A 33 -3.37 0.12 -1.38
CA LEU A 33 -4.48 -0.32 -2.23
C LEU A 33 -5.85 0.09 -1.67
N THR A 34 -6.13 1.40 -1.63
CA THR A 34 -7.35 1.94 -1.01
C THR A 34 -8.48 2.23 -2.00
N VAL A 35 -8.19 2.32 -3.30
CA VAL A 35 -9.21 2.59 -4.34
C VAL A 35 -9.71 1.26 -4.86
N GLN A 36 -11.02 1.04 -4.90
CA GLN A 36 -11.58 -0.24 -5.35
C GLN A 36 -12.66 0.00 -6.40
N CYS A 37 -12.67 -0.81 -7.46
CA CYS A 37 -13.76 -0.78 -8.42
C CYS A 37 -15.05 -1.31 -7.76
N GLY A 38 -16.13 -0.54 -7.79
CA GLY A 38 -17.43 -0.91 -7.24
C GLY A 38 -18.09 -2.11 -7.94
N ILE A 39 -17.66 -2.44 -9.16
CA ILE A 39 -18.26 -3.49 -9.99
C ILE A 39 -17.51 -4.81 -9.84
N CYS A 40 -16.23 -4.83 -10.22
CA CYS A 40 -15.41 -6.06 -10.17
C CYS A 40 -14.59 -6.21 -8.89
N LYS A 41 -14.61 -5.22 -7.99
CA LYS A 41 -13.86 -5.23 -6.73
C LYS A 41 -12.33 -5.31 -6.90
N HIS A 42 -11.80 -4.98 -8.08
CA HIS A 42 -10.35 -4.89 -8.28
C HIS A 42 -9.77 -3.74 -7.45
N PRO A 43 -8.73 -3.99 -6.62
CA PRO A 43 -8.07 -2.96 -5.84
C PRO A 43 -7.02 -2.20 -6.67
N PHE A 44 -6.91 -0.91 -6.42
CA PHE A 44 -5.99 0.03 -7.05
C PHE A 44 -5.28 0.85 -5.98
N MET A 45 -4.08 1.32 -6.32
CA MET A 45 -3.30 2.18 -5.44
C MET A 45 -4.02 3.52 -5.21
N SER A 46 -3.86 4.09 -4.02
CA SER A 46 -4.40 5.40 -3.64
C SER A 46 -3.93 6.55 -4.53
N THR A 47 -2.75 6.39 -5.14
CA THR A 47 -2.10 7.35 -6.05
C THR A 47 -2.43 7.13 -7.52
N VAL A 48 -3.33 6.18 -7.84
CA VAL A 48 -3.75 5.92 -9.22
C VAL A 48 -4.38 7.17 -9.84
N ARG A 49 -4.04 7.45 -11.11
CA ARG A 49 -4.60 8.60 -11.84
C ARG A 49 -5.79 8.18 -12.72
N ALA A 50 -6.64 9.15 -13.03
CA ALA A 50 -7.81 8.99 -13.90
C ALA A 50 -7.55 8.17 -15.19
N PRO A 51 -6.49 8.40 -16.00
CA PRO A 51 -6.26 7.63 -17.23
C PRO A 51 -6.10 6.12 -17.00
N ALA A 52 -5.46 5.70 -15.91
CA ALA A 52 -5.31 4.28 -15.58
C ALA A 52 -6.65 3.63 -15.17
N LEU A 53 -7.52 4.38 -14.49
CA LEU A 53 -8.87 3.93 -14.17
C LEU A 53 -9.76 3.87 -15.41
N MET A 54 -9.59 4.80 -16.35
CA MET A 54 -10.29 4.77 -17.64
C MET A 54 -9.84 3.57 -18.48
N GLU A 55 -8.56 3.20 -18.46
CA GLU A 55 -8.09 1.99 -19.13
C GLU A 55 -8.74 0.73 -18.55
N HIS A 56 -8.84 0.64 -17.22
CA HIS A 56 -9.58 -0.44 -16.56
C HIS A 56 -11.04 -0.51 -17.02
N ILE A 57 -11.71 0.65 -17.09
CA ILE A 57 -13.10 0.74 -17.53
C ILE A 57 -13.23 0.29 -18.99
N ASN A 58 -12.40 0.82 -19.89
CA ASN A 58 -12.44 0.45 -21.30
C ASN A 58 -12.22 -1.05 -21.53
N GLY A 59 -11.34 -1.68 -20.75
CA GLY A 59 -11.04 -3.11 -20.88
C GLY A 59 -12.00 -4.06 -20.17
N LYS A 60 -12.54 -3.67 -19.00
CA LYS A 60 -13.37 -4.56 -18.14
C LYS A 60 -14.84 -4.15 -18.07
N HIS A 61 -15.13 -2.88 -18.22
CA HIS A 61 -16.45 -2.28 -18.04
C HIS A 61 -16.78 -1.30 -19.20
N PRO A 62 -16.68 -1.74 -20.47
CA PRO A 62 -16.85 -0.85 -21.61
C PRO A 62 -18.22 -0.18 -21.56
N GLY A 63 -18.26 1.13 -21.81
CA GLY A 63 -19.48 1.93 -21.79
C GLY A 63 -19.98 2.35 -20.41
N LYS A 64 -19.23 2.09 -19.32
CA LYS A 64 -19.55 2.61 -17.99
C LYS A 64 -18.77 3.88 -17.66
N ASP A 65 -19.39 4.75 -16.88
CA ASP A 65 -18.75 5.96 -16.37
C ASP A 65 -17.77 5.68 -15.22
N ILE A 66 -16.74 6.53 -15.12
CA ILE A 66 -15.76 6.48 -14.04
C ILE A 66 -16.40 6.63 -12.66
N LYS A 67 -17.47 7.42 -12.55
CA LYS A 67 -18.23 7.62 -11.31
C LYS A 67 -18.98 6.35 -10.88
N THR A 68 -19.38 5.51 -11.85
CA THR A 68 -20.09 4.25 -11.59
C THR A 68 -19.11 3.17 -11.15
N CYS A 69 -17.94 3.11 -11.76
CA CYS A 69 -16.90 2.14 -11.40
C CYS A 69 -16.12 2.56 -10.14
N PHE A 70 -15.89 3.85 -9.94
CA PHE A 70 -15.10 4.40 -8.83
C PHE A 70 -15.82 5.58 -8.17
N PRO A 71 -16.88 5.33 -7.38
CA PRO A 71 -17.70 6.40 -6.79
C PRO A 71 -16.94 7.28 -5.77
N THR A 72 -15.89 6.74 -5.16
CA THR A 72 -15.07 7.45 -4.17
C THR A 72 -13.81 8.08 -4.77
N PHE A 73 -13.61 7.96 -6.10
CA PHE A 73 -12.45 8.54 -6.76
C PHE A 73 -12.70 10.03 -7.05
N SER A 74 -12.15 10.88 -6.19
CA SER A 74 -12.05 12.32 -6.44
C SER A 74 -10.69 12.57 -7.09
N ALA A 75 -10.69 13.08 -8.33
CA ALA A 75 -9.47 13.57 -8.97
C ALA A 75 -9.00 14.81 -8.19
N ALA A 76 -7.97 14.64 -7.36
CA ALA A 76 -7.22 15.75 -6.78
C ALA A 76 -6.36 16.44 -7.85
#